data_AF-A0A7S4EEI2-F1
#
_entry.id   AF-A0A7S4EEI2-F1
#
_cell.length_a   1.000
_cell.length_b   1.000
_cell.length_c   1.000
_cell.angle_alpha   90.00
_cell.angle_beta   90.00
_cell.angle_gamma   90.00
#
_symmetry.space_group_name_H-M   'P 1'
#
loop_
_entity.id
_entity.type
_entity.pdbx_description
1 polymer ?
#
loop_
_entity_poly.entity_id
_entity_poly.type
_entity_poly.pdbx_seq_one_letter_code
_entity_poly.pdbx_strand_id
1 'polypeptide(L)'
;MAEGTAAYSDSESLEKPENTFYGIPIVQNIYDAPTLQVVSLCILGFAIIFQPSTLCKTKSRSLTFWGTVAAVAMATPETTLIPILSTIISTRSAYPYIIVIPHSFIAAAAYRSKHGGNVHYLQSFFLAFFLYGFGGSIISDLLMGLPVTALSHARILPCYIIGWSLVWFSPFDVLFRKYSNTSSSFHHFLHACEAVDAVTTPMGRISRSARELGNKVSAPIVAGLFAGFGGAGVRHAVGESTSIATLETGFWKSLSYSLLWWWLAVRNCQDETGNISNTNDQERLLFREINNCDSYSGSDVLRVIIVGAHTIWTILVGVGLVNGHPLVWLCKEVMIKRLGTLLTRLFRMAPASKPQSLQQKAEGHDDKKTVGSKKKD
;
A
#
# COMPACT_ATOMS: atom_id res chain seq x y z
N MET A 1 -61.90 -19.76 15.16
CA MET A 1 -61.84 -18.45 14.48
C MET A 1 -61.82 -17.39 15.57
N ALA A 2 -60.64 -16.89 15.89
CA ALA A 2 -60.45 -15.71 16.72
C ALA A 2 -59.33 -14.92 16.02
N GLU A 3 -59.71 -13.85 15.34
CA GLU A 3 -58.81 -12.93 14.66
C GLU A 3 -58.09 -12.11 15.72
N GLY A 4 -56.82 -12.45 15.97
CA GLY A 4 -55.91 -11.63 16.76
C GLY A 4 -55.30 -10.56 15.86
N THR A 5 -55.84 -9.35 15.92
CA THR A 5 -55.25 -8.14 15.34
C THR A 5 -53.94 -7.83 16.06
N ALA A 6 -52.82 -8.27 15.49
CA ALA A 6 -51.50 -7.85 15.91
C ALA A 6 -51.33 -6.36 15.61
N ALA A 7 -51.24 -5.57 16.68
CA ALA A 7 -50.90 -4.15 16.61
C ALA A 7 -49.50 -4.02 15.96
N TYR A 8 -49.47 -3.46 14.76
CA TYR A 8 -48.25 -3.04 14.09
C TYR A 8 -47.72 -1.85 14.89
N SER A 9 -46.76 -2.09 15.78
CA SER A 9 -46.04 -1.00 16.45
C SER A 9 -45.27 -0.28 15.37
N ASP A 10 -45.59 1.00 15.13
CA ASP A 10 -44.78 1.92 14.35
C ASP A 10 -43.37 1.91 14.94
N SER A 11 -42.50 1.08 14.36
CA SER A 11 -41.08 1.16 14.60
C SER A 11 -40.66 2.50 14.05
N GLU A 12 -40.47 3.48 14.95
CA GLU A 12 -39.70 4.69 14.67
C GLU A 12 -38.55 4.27 13.77
N SER A 13 -38.57 4.77 12.53
CA SER A 13 -37.52 4.53 11.56
C SER A 13 -36.26 5.06 12.19
N LEU A 14 -35.49 4.18 12.84
CA LEU A 14 -34.16 4.45 13.32
C LEU A 14 -33.46 5.07 12.12
N GLU A 15 -33.24 6.39 12.16
CA GLU A 15 -32.52 7.10 11.12
C GLU A 15 -31.26 6.29 10.91
N LYS A 16 -31.16 5.63 9.75
CA LYS A 16 -29.93 4.93 9.38
C LYS A 16 -28.88 6.00 9.56
N PRO A 17 -27.92 5.83 10.49
CA PRO A 17 -26.93 6.86 10.74
C PRO A 17 -26.38 7.21 9.37
N GLU A 18 -26.56 8.47 8.95
CA GLU A 18 -26.08 8.91 7.66
C GLU A 18 -24.68 8.32 7.53
N ASN A 19 -24.42 7.64 6.41
CA ASN A 19 -23.12 7.08 6.11
C ASN A 19 -22.17 8.26 5.94
N THR A 20 -21.81 8.86 7.06
CA THR A 20 -20.88 9.94 7.20
C THR A 20 -19.57 9.28 7.54
N PHE A 21 -18.55 9.78 6.89
CA PHE A 21 -17.20 9.43 7.22
C PHE A 21 -16.65 10.66 7.93
N TYR A 22 -16.81 10.67 9.25
CA TYR A 22 -16.46 11.79 10.13
C TYR A 22 -17.37 13.02 10.02
N GLY A 23 -18.69 12.84 10.01
CA GLY A 23 -19.64 13.96 9.90
C GLY A 23 -19.62 14.64 8.52
N ILE A 24 -18.77 14.17 7.60
CA ILE A 24 -18.83 14.50 6.19
C ILE A 24 -19.67 13.41 5.53
N PRO A 25 -20.82 13.75 4.90
CA PRO A 25 -21.60 12.75 4.18
C PRO A 25 -20.71 12.06 3.15
N ILE A 26 -20.59 10.74 3.23
CA ILE A 26 -19.95 9.96 2.18
C ILE A 26 -20.87 10.09 0.99
N VAL A 27 -20.45 10.92 0.05
CA VAL A 27 -21.02 10.95 -1.28
C VAL A 27 -20.66 9.61 -1.94
N GLN A 28 -21.53 8.61 -1.77
CA GLN A 28 -21.32 7.26 -2.31
C GLN A 28 -21.36 7.26 -3.85
N ASN A 29 -21.98 8.28 -4.43
CA ASN A 29 -22.13 8.43 -5.87
C ASN A 29 -21.51 9.74 -6.35
N ILE A 30 -20.59 9.70 -7.32
CA ILE A 30 -19.89 10.90 -7.79
C ILE A 30 -20.84 11.97 -8.36
N TYR A 31 -22.04 11.57 -8.77
CA TYR A 31 -23.09 12.49 -9.23
C TYR A 31 -23.68 13.35 -8.12
N ASP A 32 -23.55 12.91 -6.86
CA ASP A 32 -23.99 13.65 -5.68
C ASP A 32 -22.87 14.58 -5.15
N ALA A 33 -21.69 14.57 -5.79
CA ALA A 33 -20.61 15.47 -5.41
C ALA A 33 -20.98 16.92 -5.78
N PRO A 34 -20.63 17.91 -4.95
CA PRO A 34 -20.88 19.31 -5.28
C PRO A 34 -20.34 19.63 -6.68
N THR A 35 -21.14 20.30 -7.52
CA THR A 35 -20.77 20.62 -8.91
C THR A 35 -19.41 21.32 -8.98
N LEU A 36 -19.09 22.15 -7.99
CA LEU A 36 -17.78 22.81 -7.84
C LEU A 36 -16.60 21.83 -7.72
N GLN A 37 -16.79 20.69 -7.05
CA GLN A 37 -15.78 19.64 -6.92
C GLN A 37 -15.52 18.94 -8.26
N VAL A 38 -16.60 18.57 -8.97
CA VAL A 38 -16.51 17.95 -10.31
C VAL A 38 -15.87 18.90 -11.31
N VAL A 39 -16.30 20.16 -11.32
CA VAL A 39 -15.74 21.21 -12.18
C VAL A 39 -14.25 21.44 -11.88
N SER A 40 -13.85 21.47 -10.61
CA SER A 40 -12.43 21.64 -10.23
C SER A 40 -11.56 20.47 -10.68
N LEU A 41 -12.06 19.22 -10.53
CA LEU A 41 -11.38 18.04 -11.05
C LEU A 41 -11.29 18.04 -12.57
N CYS A 42 -12.34 18.47 -13.26
CA CYS A 42 -12.33 18.65 -14.70
C CYS A 42 -11.31 19.72 -15.12
N ILE A 43 -11.26 20.89 -14.48
CA ILE A 43 -10.30 21.95 -14.79
C ILE A 43 -8.86 21.46 -14.58
N LEU A 44 -8.58 20.78 -13.46
CA LEU A 44 -7.28 20.16 -13.19
C LEU A 44 -6.95 19.08 -14.23
N GLY A 45 -7.90 18.21 -14.55
CA GLY A 45 -7.77 17.18 -15.57
C GLY A 45 -7.50 17.76 -16.95
N PHE A 46 -8.24 18.79 -17.36
CA PHE A 46 -8.05 19.51 -18.61
C PHE A 46 -6.70 20.23 -18.65
N ALA A 47 -6.28 20.88 -17.57
CA ALA A 47 -4.97 21.51 -17.47
C ALA A 47 -3.83 20.50 -17.61
N ILE A 48 -4.01 19.28 -17.07
CA ILE A 48 -3.05 18.18 -17.17
C ILE A 48 -3.05 17.54 -18.57
N ILE A 49 -4.23 17.27 -19.14
CA ILE A 49 -4.39 16.61 -20.44
C ILE A 49 -3.87 17.50 -21.56
N PHE A 50 -4.13 18.80 -21.52
CA PHE A 50 -3.95 19.62 -22.70
C PHE A 50 -2.54 20.19 -22.92
N GLN A 51 -1.65 20.38 -21.93
CA GLN A 51 -0.34 21.01 -22.20
C GLN A 51 0.88 20.70 -21.29
N PRO A 52 1.36 19.46 -21.13
CA PRO A 52 2.59 19.19 -20.36
C PRO A 52 3.89 19.70 -21.02
N SER A 53 4.06 19.45 -22.33
CA SER A 53 5.34 19.68 -23.03
C SER A 53 5.64 21.16 -23.29
N THR A 54 4.62 22.01 -23.30
CA THR A 54 4.72 23.46 -23.46
C THR A 54 4.86 24.20 -22.14
N LEU A 55 4.30 23.69 -21.03
CA LEU A 55 4.36 24.34 -19.72
C LEU A 55 5.70 24.14 -18.99
N CYS A 56 6.40 23.03 -19.23
CA CYS A 56 7.71 22.75 -18.61
C CYS A 56 8.90 23.49 -19.25
N LYS A 57 8.72 24.13 -20.41
CA LYS A 57 9.83 24.76 -21.15
C LYS A 57 10.14 26.19 -20.72
N THR A 58 9.19 26.93 -20.14
CA THR A 58 9.40 28.35 -19.78
C THR A 58 8.88 28.67 -18.38
N LYS A 59 9.65 29.49 -17.65
CA LYS A 59 9.39 29.87 -16.25
C LYS A 59 7.96 30.39 -16.03
N SER A 60 7.52 31.24 -16.95
CA SER A 60 6.19 31.89 -16.92
C SER A 60 5.06 30.86 -16.92
N ARG A 61 5.16 29.83 -17.75
CA ARG A 61 4.09 28.85 -17.93
C ARG A 61 3.90 27.91 -16.74
N SER A 62 5.00 27.46 -16.12
CA SER A 62 4.90 26.69 -14.87
C SER A 62 4.31 27.55 -13.75
N LEU A 63 4.71 28.81 -13.62
CA LEU A 63 4.10 29.74 -12.66
C LEU A 63 2.60 29.96 -12.93
N THR A 64 2.19 30.10 -14.19
CA THR A 64 0.76 30.19 -14.55
C THR A 64 0.00 28.94 -14.14
N PHE A 65 0.54 27.75 -14.40
CA PHE A 65 -0.10 26.49 -13.99
C PHE A 65 -0.31 26.43 -12.47
N TRP A 66 0.74 26.70 -11.68
CA TRP A 66 0.64 26.69 -10.21
C TRP A 66 -0.24 27.81 -9.68
N GLY A 67 -0.24 28.99 -10.33
CA GLY A 67 -1.16 30.08 -10.04
C GLY A 67 -2.62 29.65 -10.23
N THR A 68 -2.93 28.95 -11.32
CA THR A 68 -4.27 28.40 -11.58
C THR A 68 -4.65 27.35 -10.55
N VAL A 69 -3.75 26.41 -10.23
CA VAL A 69 -4.01 25.38 -9.19
C VAL A 69 -4.28 26.03 -7.84
N ALA A 70 -3.48 27.03 -7.45
CA ALA A 70 -3.66 27.75 -6.20
C ALA A 70 -4.99 28.55 -6.19
N ALA A 71 -5.34 29.21 -7.30
CA ALA A 71 -6.60 29.93 -7.43
C ALA A 71 -7.80 28.99 -7.32
N VAL A 72 -7.76 27.81 -7.96
CA VAL A 72 -8.81 26.77 -7.85
C VAL A 72 -8.91 26.25 -6.41
N ALA A 73 -7.79 25.97 -5.76
CA ALA A 73 -7.79 25.52 -4.37
C ALA A 73 -8.37 26.59 -3.41
N MET A 74 -8.00 27.87 -3.61
CA MET A 74 -8.56 28.98 -2.84
C MET A 74 -10.04 29.23 -3.12
N ALA A 75 -10.51 28.97 -4.34
CA ALA A 75 -11.92 29.06 -4.70
C ALA A 75 -12.75 27.87 -4.19
N THR A 76 -12.09 26.77 -3.78
CA THR A 76 -12.74 25.54 -3.31
C THR A 76 -12.16 25.04 -1.97
N PRO A 77 -12.18 25.87 -0.92
CA PRO A 77 -11.49 25.56 0.34
C PRO A 77 -12.10 24.33 1.03
N GLU A 78 -13.40 24.10 0.92
CA GLU A 78 -14.11 22.98 1.55
C GLU A 78 -13.73 21.60 0.98
N THR A 79 -13.30 21.55 -0.28
CA THR A 79 -12.95 20.28 -0.97
C THR A 79 -11.45 20.06 -1.07
N THR A 80 -10.65 21.12 -0.96
CA THR A 80 -9.19 21.05 -1.12
C THR A 80 -8.46 21.37 0.19
N LEU A 81 -8.68 22.53 0.79
CA LEU A 81 -7.88 23.04 1.91
C LEU A 81 -8.31 22.48 3.27
N ILE A 82 -9.62 22.47 3.55
CA ILE A 82 -10.19 22.00 4.82
C ILE A 82 -9.95 20.50 5.04
N PRO A 83 -10.10 19.60 4.04
CA PRO A 83 -9.79 18.19 4.22
C PRO A 83 -8.29 17.90 4.43
N ILE A 84 -7.39 18.67 3.78
CA ILE A 84 -5.93 18.57 3.97
C ILE A 84 -5.54 18.98 5.40
N LEU A 85 -6.19 20.00 5.96
CA LEU A 85 -5.91 20.48 7.32
C LEU A 85 -6.63 19.66 8.41
N SER A 86 -7.83 19.12 8.16
CA SER A 86 -8.61 18.36 9.16
C SER A 86 -8.10 16.93 9.39
N THR A 87 -7.32 16.36 8.47
CA THR A 87 -6.81 14.98 8.55
C THR A 87 -5.65 14.77 9.52
N ILE A 88 -5.04 15.85 10.04
CA ILE A 88 -3.96 15.73 11.03
C ILE A 88 -4.49 15.28 12.39
N ILE A 89 -5.77 15.54 12.69
CA ILE A 89 -6.38 15.28 14.01
C ILE A 89 -7.18 13.97 14.06
N SER A 90 -7.62 13.45 12.89
CA SER A 90 -8.56 12.32 12.80
C SER A 90 -8.06 11.16 11.92
N THR A 91 -7.02 10.46 12.38
CA THR A 91 -6.34 9.37 11.63
C THR A 91 -7.02 7.99 11.70
N ARG A 92 -8.17 7.85 12.37
CA ARG A 92 -8.72 6.52 12.71
C ARG A 92 -9.32 5.71 11.54
N SER A 93 -9.70 6.33 10.42
CA SER A 93 -10.32 5.63 9.28
C SER A 93 -10.06 6.30 7.93
N ALA A 94 -9.67 7.58 7.90
CA ALA A 94 -9.36 8.31 6.69
C ALA A 94 -7.89 8.22 6.32
N TYR A 95 -7.56 7.74 5.11
CA TYR A 95 -6.19 7.83 4.57
C TYR A 95 -5.77 9.31 4.52
N PRO A 96 -4.80 9.76 5.35
CA PRO A 96 -4.59 11.19 5.61
C PRO A 96 -3.77 11.85 4.50
N TYR A 97 -4.12 13.06 4.07
CA TYR A 97 -3.49 13.72 2.91
C TYR A 97 -1.97 13.88 3.07
N ILE A 98 -1.51 14.13 4.30
CA ILE A 98 -0.08 14.22 4.65
C ILE A 98 0.68 12.92 4.40
N ILE A 99 -0.01 11.79 4.18
CA ILE A 99 0.58 10.51 3.82
C ILE A 99 0.33 10.19 2.34
N VAL A 100 -0.91 10.34 1.85
CA VAL A 100 -1.28 9.95 0.48
C VAL A 100 -0.56 10.77 -0.59
N ILE A 101 -0.45 12.10 -0.37
CA ILE A 101 0.20 12.98 -1.34
C ILE A 101 1.70 12.69 -1.41
N PRO A 102 2.45 12.58 -0.29
CA PRO A 102 3.83 12.10 -0.31
C PRO A 102 4.03 10.73 -0.95
N HIS A 103 3.18 9.75 -0.63
CA HIS A 103 3.24 8.42 -1.26
C HIS A 103 3.09 8.52 -2.78
N SER A 104 2.09 9.28 -3.23
CA SER A 104 1.85 9.52 -4.66
C SER A 104 3.01 10.26 -5.34
N PHE A 105 3.62 11.23 -4.65
CA PHE A 105 4.81 11.93 -5.10
C PHE A 105 5.97 10.96 -5.27
N ILE A 106 6.26 10.13 -4.26
CA ILE A 106 7.35 9.14 -4.32
C ILE A 106 7.11 8.15 -5.45
N ALA A 107 5.88 7.66 -5.63
CA ALA A 107 5.54 6.75 -6.72
C ALA A 107 5.83 7.37 -8.10
N ALA A 108 5.38 8.61 -8.33
CA ALA A 108 5.65 9.32 -9.58
C ALA A 108 7.15 9.64 -9.76
N ALA A 109 7.84 10.01 -8.68
CA ALA A 109 9.26 10.31 -8.70
C ALA A 109 10.12 9.07 -8.96
N ALA A 110 9.75 7.90 -8.40
CA ALA A 110 10.40 6.63 -8.65
C ALA A 110 10.27 6.22 -10.12
N TYR A 111 9.07 6.34 -10.68
CA TYR A 111 8.83 6.10 -12.10
C TYR A 111 9.68 7.01 -12.99
N ARG A 112 9.68 8.33 -12.69
CA ARG A 112 10.46 9.33 -13.43
C ARG A 112 11.98 9.11 -13.32
N SER A 113 12.47 8.75 -12.14
CA SER A 113 13.91 8.48 -11.92
C SER A 113 14.40 7.34 -12.79
N LYS A 114 13.53 6.37 -13.07
CA LYS A 114 13.87 5.19 -13.86
C LYS A 114 13.73 5.38 -15.36
N HIS A 115 12.69 6.09 -15.80
CA HIS A 115 12.37 6.24 -17.23
C HIS A 115 12.80 7.59 -17.81
N GLY A 116 13.32 8.49 -16.97
CA GLY A 116 13.72 9.85 -17.36
C GLY A 116 12.54 10.83 -17.43
N GLY A 117 12.86 12.09 -17.74
CA GLY A 117 11.89 13.19 -17.82
C GLY A 117 11.16 13.34 -19.17
N ASN A 118 11.44 12.48 -20.15
CA ASN A 118 10.89 12.58 -21.51
C ASN A 118 9.73 11.60 -21.78
N VAL A 119 9.20 10.94 -20.74
CA VAL A 119 8.09 9.99 -20.89
C VAL A 119 6.81 10.73 -21.20
N HIS A 120 5.97 10.13 -22.05
CA HIS A 120 4.62 10.64 -22.30
C HIS A 120 3.83 10.75 -21.00
N TYR A 121 3.17 11.88 -20.76
CA TYR A 121 2.52 12.17 -19.48
C TYR A 121 1.40 11.18 -19.14
N LEU A 122 0.57 10.75 -20.11
CA LEU A 122 -0.45 9.72 -19.83
C LEU A 122 0.20 8.39 -19.43
N GLN A 123 1.31 8.04 -20.07
CA GLN A 123 2.03 6.83 -19.74
C GLN A 123 2.63 6.93 -18.35
N SER A 124 3.27 8.05 -18.00
CA SER A 124 3.81 8.26 -16.66
C SER A 124 2.71 8.31 -15.60
N PHE A 125 1.56 8.92 -15.91
CA PHE A 125 0.41 8.99 -15.03
C PHE A 125 -0.15 7.60 -14.72
N PHE A 126 -0.48 6.80 -15.74
CA PHE A 126 -1.05 5.48 -15.53
C PHE A 126 -0.03 4.47 -14.99
N LEU A 127 1.16 4.39 -15.59
CA LEU A 127 2.13 3.40 -15.17
C LEU A 127 2.68 3.70 -13.78
N ALA A 128 2.92 4.96 -13.39
CA ALA A 128 3.32 5.25 -12.01
C ALA A 128 2.20 4.91 -11.01
N PHE A 129 0.92 5.13 -11.38
CA PHE A 129 -0.22 4.79 -10.52
C PHE A 129 -0.30 3.29 -10.24
N PHE A 130 -0.32 2.48 -11.31
CA PHE A 130 -0.49 1.04 -11.20
C PHE A 130 0.77 0.31 -10.75
N LEU A 131 1.95 0.78 -11.14
CA LEU A 131 3.20 0.08 -10.84
C LEU A 131 3.84 0.54 -9.55
N TYR A 132 3.78 1.83 -9.20
CA TYR A 132 4.56 2.41 -8.11
C TYR A 132 3.72 2.92 -6.93
N GLY A 133 2.50 3.40 -7.19
CA GLY A 133 1.59 3.87 -6.13
C GLY A 133 0.69 2.76 -5.61
N PHE A 134 -0.43 2.54 -6.30
CA PHE A 134 -1.57 1.79 -5.75
C PHE A 134 -1.69 0.34 -6.23
N GLY A 135 -0.72 -0.16 -7.01
CA GLY A 135 -0.75 -1.52 -7.56
C GLY A 135 -0.99 -2.62 -6.53
N GLY A 136 -0.34 -2.52 -5.35
CA GLY A 136 -0.52 -3.48 -4.27
C GLY A 136 -1.95 -3.50 -3.73
N SER A 137 -2.52 -2.32 -3.48
CA SER A 137 -3.91 -2.17 -3.07
C SER A 137 -4.91 -2.71 -4.10
N ILE A 138 -4.66 -2.46 -5.38
CA ILE A 138 -5.52 -2.94 -6.49
C ILE A 138 -5.51 -4.46 -6.56
N ILE A 139 -4.32 -5.08 -6.53
CA ILE A 139 -4.20 -6.54 -6.53
C ILE A 139 -4.84 -7.15 -5.29
N SER A 140 -4.63 -6.55 -4.13
CA SER A 140 -5.26 -7.00 -2.89
C SER A 140 -6.79 -6.99 -3.00
N ASP A 141 -7.39 -5.93 -3.56
CA ASP A 141 -8.84 -5.86 -3.73
C ASP A 141 -9.34 -6.92 -4.74
N LEU A 142 -8.67 -7.03 -5.90
CA LEU A 142 -9.02 -8.01 -6.94
C LEU A 142 -8.94 -9.46 -6.43
N LEU A 143 -7.89 -9.82 -5.70
CA LEU A 143 -7.71 -11.17 -5.17
C LEU A 143 -8.73 -11.52 -4.08
N MET A 144 -9.23 -10.52 -3.35
CA MET A 144 -10.26 -10.70 -2.33
C MET A 144 -11.69 -10.63 -2.93
N GLY A 145 -11.83 -10.42 -4.24
CA GLY A 145 -13.13 -10.21 -4.88
C GLY A 145 -13.84 -8.94 -4.41
N LEU A 146 -13.07 -7.93 -3.96
CA LEU A 146 -13.59 -6.67 -3.45
C LEU A 146 -13.52 -5.57 -4.53
N PRO A 147 -14.38 -4.54 -4.47
CA PRO A 147 -14.27 -3.38 -5.33
C PRO A 147 -12.89 -2.70 -5.19
N VAL A 148 -12.32 -2.29 -6.32
CA VAL A 148 -11.00 -1.64 -6.40
C VAL A 148 -11.06 -0.24 -5.79
N THR A 149 -10.81 -0.16 -4.49
CA THR A 149 -10.92 1.08 -3.70
C THR A 149 -9.96 2.17 -4.14
N ALA A 150 -8.81 1.81 -4.71
CA ALA A 150 -7.87 2.81 -5.23
C ALA A 150 -8.48 3.69 -6.33
N LEU A 151 -9.44 3.15 -7.10
CA LEU A 151 -10.11 3.86 -8.18
C LEU A 151 -11.45 4.47 -7.76
N SER A 152 -12.16 3.84 -6.83
CA SER A 152 -13.48 4.34 -6.39
C SER A 152 -13.41 5.33 -5.23
N HIS A 153 -12.30 5.38 -4.48
CA HIS A 153 -12.20 6.26 -3.32
C HIS A 153 -11.99 7.72 -3.76
N ALA A 154 -12.95 8.58 -3.42
CA ALA A 154 -13.04 9.98 -3.83
C ALA A 154 -11.78 10.82 -3.56
N ARG A 155 -10.91 10.40 -2.63
CA ARG A 155 -9.67 11.12 -2.27
C ARG A 155 -8.40 10.56 -2.90
N ILE A 156 -8.35 9.29 -3.29
CA ILE A 156 -7.08 8.67 -3.72
C ILE A 156 -6.63 9.25 -5.06
N LEU A 157 -7.52 9.27 -6.06
CA LEU A 157 -7.17 9.77 -7.37
C LEU A 157 -6.81 11.28 -7.37
N PRO A 158 -7.52 12.18 -6.67
CA PRO A 158 -7.09 13.57 -6.55
C PRO A 158 -5.73 13.74 -5.86
N CYS A 159 -5.47 13.00 -4.76
CA CYS A 159 -4.16 13.04 -4.10
C CYS A 159 -3.05 12.56 -5.04
N TYR A 160 -3.33 11.53 -5.82
CA TYR A 160 -2.40 11.02 -6.81
C TYR A 160 -2.09 12.05 -7.89
N ILE A 161 -3.13 12.68 -8.44
CA ILE A 161 -2.98 13.77 -9.42
C ILE A 161 -2.09 14.88 -8.87
N ILE A 162 -2.30 15.29 -7.61
CA ILE A 162 -1.47 16.30 -6.95
C ILE A 162 -0.02 15.82 -6.81
N GLY A 163 0.21 14.64 -6.23
CA GLY A 163 1.55 14.08 -6.04
C GLY A 163 2.32 13.92 -7.36
N TRP A 164 1.67 13.39 -8.39
CA TRP A 164 2.23 13.25 -9.73
C TRP A 164 2.51 14.63 -10.36
N SER A 165 1.60 15.60 -10.23
CA SER A 165 1.80 16.95 -10.78
C SER A 165 2.96 17.68 -10.09
N LEU A 166 3.15 17.51 -8.78
CA LEU A 166 4.30 18.04 -8.04
C LEU A 166 5.62 17.48 -8.58
N VAL A 167 5.66 16.24 -9.05
CA VAL A 167 6.85 15.64 -9.67
C VAL A 167 7.10 16.17 -11.07
N TRP A 168 6.07 16.24 -11.92
CA TRP A 168 6.25 16.53 -13.35
C TRP A 168 6.16 18.02 -13.71
N PHE A 169 5.47 18.82 -12.90
CA PHE A 169 5.14 20.21 -13.23
C PHE A 169 5.64 21.23 -12.20
N SER A 170 6.30 20.81 -11.12
CA SER A 170 6.92 21.75 -10.17
C SER A 170 7.80 22.76 -10.91
N PRO A 171 7.72 24.06 -10.58
CA PRO A 171 8.53 25.07 -11.24
C PRO A 171 10.00 24.75 -11.02
N PHE A 172 10.79 24.88 -12.09
CA PHE A 172 12.23 24.59 -12.10
C PHE A 172 12.62 23.19 -11.64
N ASP A 173 11.65 22.27 -11.67
CA ASP A 173 11.82 20.92 -11.16
C ASP A 173 12.25 20.89 -9.68
N VAL A 174 11.95 21.95 -8.91
CA VAL A 174 12.48 22.14 -7.54
C VAL A 174 12.14 20.96 -6.64
N LEU A 175 10.88 20.49 -6.65
CA LEU A 175 10.46 19.42 -5.75
C LEU A 175 11.13 18.10 -6.09
N PHE A 176 11.17 17.70 -7.37
CA PHE A 176 11.87 16.50 -7.79
C PHE A 176 13.36 16.59 -7.48
N ARG A 177 14.02 17.72 -7.79
CA ARG A 177 15.45 17.94 -7.45
C ARG A 177 15.72 17.89 -5.95
N LYS A 178 14.84 18.48 -5.13
CA LYS A 178 14.94 18.41 -3.66
C LYS A 178 14.72 17.00 -3.14
N TYR A 179 13.85 16.22 -3.77
CA TYR A 179 13.64 14.82 -3.43
C TYR A 179 14.82 13.93 -3.86
N SER A 180 15.38 14.14 -5.05
CA SER A 180 16.55 13.41 -5.56
C SER A 180 17.83 13.71 -4.76
N ASN A 181 17.89 14.85 -4.07
CA ASN A 181 18.96 15.13 -3.12
C ASN A 181 18.71 14.41 -1.79
N THR A 182 19.44 13.32 -1.55
CA THR A 182 19.32 12.50 -0.33
C THR A 182 19.66 13.25 0.96
N SER A 183 20.36 14.37 0.89
CA SER A 183 20.69 15.22 2.06
C SER A 183 19.60 16.26 2.38
N SER A 184 18.55 16.34 1.58
CA SER A 184 17.47 17.32 1.75
C SER A 184 16.51 16.89 2.86
N SER A 185 16.14 17.81 3.77
CA SER A 185 15.08 17.54 4.77
C SER A 185 13.75 17.14 4.11
N PHE A 186 13.48 17.62 2.89
CA PHE A 186 12.29 17.24 2.13
C PHE A 186 12.31 15.75 1.74
N HIS A 187 13.48 15.22 1.38
CA HIS A 187 13.66 13.81 1.08
C HIS A 187 13.32 12.94 2.31
N HIS A 188 13.89 13.27 3.48
CA HIS A 188 13.61 12.55 4.72
C HIS A 188 12.15 12.65 5.17
N PHE A 189 11.53 13.83 5.01
CA PHE A 189 10.10 14.00 5.29
C PHE A 189 9.23 13.08 4.42
N LEU A 190 9.46 13.06 3.11
CA LEU A 190 8.71 12.19 2.20
C LEU A 190 8.92 10.71 2.53
N HIS A 191 10.15 10.30 2.85
CA HIS A 191 10.44 8.92 3.27
C HIS A 191 9.80 8.54 4.60
N ALA A 192 9.65 9.48 5.53
CA ALA A 192 8.91 9.25 6.77
C ALA A 192 7.42 9.01 6.49
N CYS A 193 6.80 9.82 5.63
CA CYS A 193 5.42 9.62 5.21
C CYS A 193 5.22 8.29 4.47
N GLU A 194 6.14 7.91 3.59
CA GLU A 194 6.11 6.61 2.90
C GLU A 194 6.26 5.43 3.87
N ALA A 195 7.07 5.58 4.92
CA ALA A 195 7.19 4.56 5.96
C ALA A 195 5.85 4.35 6.69
N VAL A 196 5.16 5.43 7.05
CA VAL A 196 3.82 5.36 7.64
C VAL A 196 2.85 4.66 6.68
N ASP A 197 2.84 5.03 5.41
CA ASP A 197 1.99 4.37 4.41
C ASP A 197 2.28 2.87 4.28
N ALA A 198 3.54 2.51 4.12
CA ALA A 198 3.98 1.14 3.89
C ALA A 198 3.60 0.17 5.03
N VAL A 199 3.31 0.69 6.22
CA VAL A 199 2.84 -0.09 7.38
C VAL A 199 1.33 -0.05 7.50
N THR A 200 0.73 1.14 7.41
CA THR A 200 -0.70 1.33 7.60
C THR A 200 -1.54 0.72 6.47
N THR A 201 -1.04 0.70 5.24
CA THR A 201 -1.74 0.11 4.09
C THR A 201 -1.98 -1.40 4.26
N PRO A 202 -0.95 -2.25 4.53
CA PRO A 202 -1.17 -3.65 4.88
C PRO A 202 -2.10 -3.85 6.08
N MET A 203 -1.91 -3.07 7.16
CA MET A 203 -2.74 -3.15 8.37
C MET A 203 -4.23 -2.91 8.05
N GLY A 204 -4.53 -1.85 7.31
CA GLY A 204 -5.90 -1.52 6.91
C GLY A 204 -6.53 -2.60 6.02
N ARG A 205 -5.73 -3.26 5.17
CA ARG A 205 -6.21 -4.33 4.28
C ARG A 205 -6.51 -5.62 5.04
N ILE A 206 -5.69 -5.97 6.02
CA ILE A 206 -5.93 -7.08 6.95
C ILE A 206 -7.22 -6.84 7.74
N SER A 207 -7.37 -5.67 8.37
CA SER A 207 -8.56 -5.31 9.13
C SER A 207 -9.82 -5.33 8.28
N ARG A 208 -9.75 -4.76 7.06
CA ARG A 208 -10.87 -4.77 6.12
C ARG A 208 -11.23 -6.19 5.70
N SER A 209 -10.28 -7.00 5.26
CA SER A 209 -10.62 -8.35 4.80
C SER A 209 -11.10 -9.24 5.95
N ALA A 210 -10.63 -9.02 7.18
CA ALA A 210 -11.16 -9.72 8.35
C ALA A 210 -12.64 -9.41 8.54
N ARG A 211 -13.05 -8.15 8.39
CA ARG A 211 -14.45 -7.74 8.44
C ARG A 211 -15.29 -8.31 7.29
N GLU A 212 -14.82 -8.15 6.05
CA GLU A 212 -15.62 -8.52 4.86
C GLU A 212 -15.67 -10.03 4.61
N LEU A 213 -14.67 -10.81 5.05
CA LEU A 213 -14.53 -12.24 4.72
C LEU A 213 -14.67 -13.17 5.94
N GLY A 214 -15.30 -12.69 7.00
CA GLY A 214 -15.60 -13.48 8.21
C GLY A 214 -14.34 -13.94 8.95
N ASN A 215 -13.31 -13.10 8.94
CA ASN A 215 -12.04 -13.29 9.64
C ASN A 215 -11.46 -14.70 9.48
N LYS A 216 -11.42 -15.25 8.27
CA LYS A 216 -10.69 -16.51 8.02
C LYS A 216 -9.20 -16.22 7.99
N VAL A 217 -8.40 -16.82 8.88
CA VAL A 217 -6.96 -16.54 9.11
C VAL A 217 -6.17 -16.21 7.83
N SER A 218 -6.31 -17.00 6.78
CA SER A 218 -5.55 -16.83 5.54
C SER A 218 -5.91 -15.54 4.78
N ALA A 219 -7.18 -15.14 4.74
CA ALA A 219 -7.62 -14.02 3.90
C ALA A 219 -7.01 -12.67 4.34
N PRO A 220 -7.04 -12.27 5.63
CA PRO A 220 -6.38 -11.05 6.11
C PRO A 220 -4.88 -11.03 5.83
N ILE A 221 -4.19 -12.14 6.10
CA ILE A 221 -2.75 -12.24 5.89
C ILE A 221 -2.40 -12.08 4.41
N VAL A 222 -3.13 -12.76 3.52
CA VAL A 222 -2.94 -12.68 2.07
C VAL A 222 -3.24 -11.26 1.56
N ALA A 223 -4.32 -10.64 2.02
CA ALA A 223 -4.67 -9.26 1.66
C ALA A 223 -3.56 -8.27 2.06
N GLY A 224 -3.09 -8.33 3.30
CA GLY A 224 -1.99 -7.49 3.78
C GLY A 224 -0.69 -7.70 3.01
N LEU A 225 -0.35 -8.96 2.70
CA LEU A 225 0.82 -9.31 1.90
C LEU A 225 0.77 -8.67 0.51
N PHE A 226 -0.32 -8.88 -0.22
CA PHE A 226 -0.46 -8.31 -1.57
C PHE A 226 -0.59 -6.80 -1.57
N ALA A 227 -1.16 -6.20 -0.52
CA ALA A 227 -1.21 -4.76 -0.39
C ALA A 227 0.18 -4.10 -0.34
N GLY A 228 1.12 -4.69 0.41
CA GLY A 228 2.48 -4.16 0.53
C GLY A 228 3.42 -4.59 -0.61
N PHE A 229 3.22 -5.79 -1.17
CA PHE A 229 4.12 -6.38 -2.16
C PHE A 229 3.63 -6.31 -3.61
N GLY A 230 2.32 -6.23 -3.84
CA GLY A 230 1.71 -6.46 -5.15
C GLY A 230 2.22 -5.53 -6.24
N GLY A 231 2.46 -4.26 -5.93
CA GLY A 231 3.06 -3.32 -6.90
C GLY A 231 4.45 -3.75 -7.36
N ALA A 232 5.29 -4.24 -6.45
CA ALA A 232 6.60 -4.80 -6.80
C ALA A 232 6.47 -6.09 -7.62
N GLY A 233 5.49 -6.94 -7.29
CA GLY A 233 5.13 -8.12 -8.07
C GLY A 233 4.77 -7.81 -9.51
N VAL A 234 3.89 -6.83 -9.74
CA VAL A 234 3.50 -6.42 -11.11
C VAL A 234 4.68 -5.84 -11.84
N ARG A 235 5.48 -4.96 -11.20
CA ARG A 235 6.71 -4.44 -11.79
C ARG A 235 7.64 -5.55 -12.24
N HIS A 236 7.79 -6.61 -11.45
CA HIS A 236 8.61 -7.75 -11.86
C HIS A 236 7.98 -8.51 -13.03
N ALA A 237 6.68 -8.79 -12.96
CA ALA A 237 5.95 -9.55 -13.98
C ALA A 237 5.94 -8.86 -15.36
N VAL A 238 5.87 -7.53 -15.40
CA VAL A 238 5.90 -6.75 -16.66
C VAL A 238 7.32 -6.44 -17.14
N GLY A 239 8.35 -7.05 -16.55
CA GLY A 239 9.75 -6.85 -16.92
C GLY A 239 10.33 -5.51 -16.48
N GLU A 240 9.64 -4.77 -15.63
CA GLU A 240 10.11 -3.48 -15.11
C GLU A 240 11.23 -3.69 -14.08
N SER A 241 11.04 -4.57 -13.11
CA SER A 241 12.08 -4.88 -12.11
C SER A 241 12.74 -6.22 -12.41
N THR A 242 14.05 -6.25 -12.63
CA THR A 242 14.83 -7.50 -12.74
C THR A 242 15.37 -7.99 -11.39
N SER A 243 15.29 -7.17 -10.34
CA SER A 243 15.87 -7.48 -9.03
C SER A 243 14.95 -8.38 -8.20
N ILE A 244 15.26 -9.68 -8.18
CA ILE A 244 14.61 -10.66 -7.28
C ILE A 244 14.84 -10.30 -5.81
N ALA A 245 16.01 -9.76 -5.45
CA ALA A 245 16.31 -9.38 -4.07
C ALA A 245 15.39 -8.27 -3.54
N THR A 246 15.04 -7.30 -4.39
CA THR A 246 14.09 -6.23 -4.05
C THR A 246 12.69 -6.81 -3.81
N LEU A 247 12.30 -7.76 -4.66
CA LEU A 247 11.04 -8.49 -4.58
C LEU A 247 10.97 -9.29 -3.27
N GLU A 248 12.00 -10.09 -2.98
CA GLU A 248 12.12 -10.88 -1.75
C GLU A 248 12.03 -10.01 -0.49
N THR A 249 12.72 -8.87 -0.48
CA THR A 249 12.69 -7.92 0.65
C THR A 249 11.29 -7.35 0.86
N GLY A 250 10.61 -6.93 -0.21
CA GLY A 250 9.23 -6.43 -0.15
C GLY A 250 8.24 -7.50 0.33
N PHE A 251 8.42 -8.74 -0.12
CA PHE A 251 7.61 -9.89 0.31
C PHE A 251 7.75 -10.13 1.82
N TRP A 252 8.98 -10.29 2.33
CA TRP A 252 9.20 -10.57 3.75
C TRP A 252 8.75 -9.43 4.64
N LYS A 253 8.99 -8.17 4.24
CA LYS A 253 8.51 -7.00 4.97
C LYS A 253 6.98 -7.05 5.10
N SER A 254 6.28 -7.21 3.98
CA SER A 254 4.81 -7.20 3.93
C SER A 254 4.20 -8.38 4.69
N LEU A 255 4.79 -9.58 4.55
CA LEU A 255 4.36 -10.77 5.28
C LEU A 255 4.54 -10.58 6.80
N SER A 256 5.66 -10.01 7.23
CA SER A 256 5.95 -9.78 8.65
C SER A 256 4.92 -8.85 9.28
N TYR A 257 4.64 -7.71 8.64
CA TYR A 257 3.60 -6.80 9.10
C TYR A 257 2.23 -7.44 9.09
N SER A 258 1.97 -8.30 8.10
CA SER A 258 0.67 -8.96 8.00
C SER A 258 0.42 -9.96 9.11
N LEU A 259 1.43 -10.78 9.42
CA LEU A 259 1.38 -11.73 10.53
C LEU A 259 1.32 -11.01 11.88
N LEU A 260 2.16 -9.98 12.07
CA LEU A 260 2.21 -9.21 13.30
C LEU A 260 0.87 -8.53 13.58
N TRP A 261 0.30 -7.86 12.58
CA TRP A 261 -0.96 -7.15 12.74
C TRP A 261 -2.13 -8.11 12.91
N TRP A 262 -2.19 -9.19 12.13
CA TRP A 262 -3.22 -10.21 12.32
C TRP A 262 -3.17 -10.79 13.75
N TRP A 263 -1.98 -11.13 14.23
CA TRP A 263 -1.80 -11.68 15.58
C TRP A 263 -2.25 -10.73 16.69
N LEU A 264 -1.88 -9.45 16.59
CA LEU A 264 -2.11 -8.49 17.67
C LEU A 264 -3.50 -7.83 17.63
N ALA A 265 -4.08 -7.64 16.45
CA ALA A 265 -5.32 -6.87 16.27
C ALA A 265 -6.52 -7.73 15.85
N VAL A 266 -6.30 -8.84 15.13
CA VAL A 266 -7.40 -9.57 14.46
C VAL A 266 -7.70 -10.91 15.12
N ARG A 267 -6.67 -11.63 15.54
CA ARG A 267 -6.81 -12.97 16.14
C ARG A 267 -7.69 -12.95 17.40
N ASN A 268 -7.49 -11.96 18.26
CA ASN A 268 -8.24 -11.85 19.51
C ASN A 268 -9.76 -11.69 19.30
N CYS A 269 -10.18 -11.25 18.11
CA CYS A 269 -11.59 -11.07 17.77
C CYS A 269 -12.25 -12.34 17.18
N GLN A 270 -11.49 -13.40 16.87
CA GLN A 270 -12.04 -14.70 16.43
C GLN A 270 -12.63 -15.49 17.60
N ASP A 271 -11.92 -15.51 18.72
CA ASP A 271 -12.18 -16.43 19.84
C ASP A 271 -13.52 -16.15 20.55
N GLU A 272 -14.14 -14.98 20.32
CA GLU A 272 -15.46 -14.62 20.87
C GLU A 272 -16.62 -15.42 20.28
N THR A 273 -16.50 -15.91 19.04
CA THR A 273 -17.63 -16.56 18.35
C THR A 273 -17.83 -18.03 18.73
N GLY A 274 -16.84 -18.68 19.36
CA GLY A 274 -16.82 -20.14 19.49
C GLY A 274 -16.99 -20.71 20.91
N ASN A 275 -16.54 -20.01 21.96
CA ASN A 275 -16.29 -20.68 23.25
C ASN A 275 -16.73 -19.90 24.51
N ILE A 276 -17.44 -18.80 24.35
CA ILE A 276 -17.79 -17.92 25.46
C ILE A 276 -19.28 -18.04 25.76
N SER A 277 -19.69 -19.14 26.40
CA SER A 277 -21.05 -19.25 26.95
C SER A 277 -21.13 -18.76 28.40
N ASN A 278 -20.00 -18.58 29.10
CA ASN A 278 -19.95 -18.46 30.57
C ASN A 278 -19.34 -17.15 31.11
N THR A 279 -18.83 -16.22 30.30
CA THR A 279 -18.37 -14.91 30.81
C THR A 279 -19.50 -13.89 30.82
N ASN A 280 -19.42 -12.96 31.78
CA ASN A 280 -20.32 -11.83 31.95
C ASN A 280 -20.32 -10.94 30.69
N ASP A 281 -21.50 -10.52 30.23
CA ASP A 281 -21.67 -9.68 29.02
C ASP A 281 -20.85 -8.37 29.09
N GLN A 282 -20.67 -7.83 30.30
CA GLN A 282 -19.89 -6.62 30.52
C GLN A 282 -18.39 -6.82 30.20
N GLU A 283 -17.82 -7.99 30.52
CA GLU A 283 -16.42 -8.29 30.19
C GLU A 283 -16.22 -8.47 28.68
N ARG A 284 -17.23 -9.02 27.99
CA ARG A 284 -17.20 -9.14 26.52
C ARG A 284 -17.21 -7.77 25.85
N LEU A 285 -18.12 -6.89 26.26
CA LEU A 285 -18.19 -5.53 25.71
C LEU A 285 -16.87 -4.77 25.92
N LEU A 286 -16.30 -4.86 27.12
CA LEU A 286 -15.03 -4.20 27.44
C LEU A 286 -13.86 -4.79 26.63
N PHE A 287 -13.79 -6.11 26.46
CA PHE A 287 -12.76 -6.74 25.64
C PHE A 287 -12.88 -6.36 24.16
N ARG A 288 -14.12 -6.36 23.63
CA ARG A 288 -14.43 -5.98 22.25
C ARG A 288 -14.09 -4.51 21.97
N GLU A 289 -14.34 -3.64 22.94
CA GLU A 289 -13.99 -2.22 22.91
C GLU A 289 -12.47 -2.01 22.97
N ILE A 290 -11.76 -2.67 23.90
CA ILE A 290 -10.30 -2.55 24.03
C ILE A 290 -9.56 -3.01 22.76
N ASN A 291 -10.03 -4.09 22.13
CA ASN A 291 -9.43 -4.63 20.90
C ASN A 291 -9.99 -4.02 19.62
N ASN A 292 -11.00 -3.14 19.73
CA ASN A 292 -11.72 -2.55 18.60
C ASN A 292 -12.19 -3.58 17.56
N CYS A 293 -12.81 -4.68 18.02
CA CYS A 293 -13.14 -5.82 17.16
C CYS A 293 -14.18 -5.50 16.06
N ASP A 294 -14.99 -4.45 16.23
CA ASP A 294 -15.93 -4.01 15.18
C ASP A 294 -15.23 -3.52 13.91
N SER A 295 -14.02 -2.98 14.08
CA SER A 295 -13.20 -2.45 12.98
C SER A 295 -11.94 -3.27 12.73
N TYR A 296 -11.70 -4.33 13.53
CA TYR A 296 -10.47 -5.12 13.54
C TYR A 296 -9.21 -4.23 13.59
N SER A 297 -9.31 -3.11 14.29
CA SER A 297 -8.32 -2.04 14.23
C SER A 297 -7.24 -2.15 15.30
N GLY A 298 -7.37 -3.05 16.27
CA GLY A 298 -6.44 -3.14 17.39
C GLY A 298 -6.42 -1.85 18.23
N SER A 299 -5.59 -1.81 19.27
CA SER A 299 -5.47 -0.60 20.09
C SER A 299 -4.67 0.50 19.39
N ASP A 300 -5.04 1.76 19.61
CA ASP A 300 -4.33 2.91 19.05
C ASP A 300 -2.87 2.99 19.51
N VAL A 301 -2.62 2.66 20.78
CA VAL A 301 -1.27 2.63 21.36
C VAL A 301 -0.39 1.66 20.55
N LEU A 302 -0.92 0.48 20.22
CA LEU A 302 -0.19 -0.49 19.43
C LEU A 302 0.13 0.04 18.02
N ARG A 303 -0.85 0.68 17.36
CA ARG A 303 -0.64 1.30 16.04
C ARG A 303 0.47 2.33 16.07
N VAL A 304 0.43 3.23 17.05
CA VAL A 304 1.45 4.29 17.22
C VAL A 304 2.83 3.67 17.43
N ILE A 305 2.95 2.62 18.25
CA ILE A 305 4.22 1.93 18.49
C ILE A 305 4.76 1.30 17.19
N ILE A 306 3.94 0.53 16.46
CA ILE A 306 4.37 -0.16 15.24
C ILE A 306 4.78 0.86 14.16
N VAL A 307 3.94 1.86 13.91
CA VAL A 307 4.18 2.91 12.90
C VAL A 307 5.39 3.77 13.28
N GLY A 308 5.48 4.20 14.54
CA GLY A 308 6.59 4.99 15.04
C GLY A 308 7.92 4.24 14.94
N ALA A 309 7.96 2.99 15.39
CA ALA A 309 9.15 2.15 15.30
C ALA A 309 9.61 1.96 13.84
N HIS A 310 8.69 1.69 12.91
CA HIS A 310 9.04 1.53 11.49
C HIS A 310 9.52 2.84 10.85
N THR A 311 8.88 3.96 11.18
CA THR A 311 9.24 5.28 10.65
C THR A 311 10.63 5.68 11.12
N ILE A 312 10.91 5.56 12.42
CA ILE A 312 12.24 5.80 12.99
C ILE A 312 13.27 4.89 12.30
N TRP A 313 12.98 3.59 12.17
CA TRP A 313 13.89 2.66 11.52
C TRP A 313 14.18 3.06 10.06
N THR A 314 13.16 3.43 9.29
CA THR A 314 13.32 3.83 7.89
C THR A 314 14.16 5.10 7.77
N ILE A 315 14.00 6.05 8.68
CA ILE A 315 14.86 7.24 8.75
C ILE A 315 16.30 6.84 9.07
N LEU A 316 16.53 5.98 10.06
CA LEU A 316 17.86 5.48 10.44
C LEU A 316 18.57 4.77 9.27
N VAL A 317 17.84 3.98 8.48
CA VAL A 317 18.36 3.37 7.24
C VAL A 317 18.70 4.45 6.22
N GLY A 318 17.81 5.43 6.03
CA GLY A 318 18.00 6.52 5.07
C GLY A 318 19.22 7.41 5.36
N VAL A 319 19.59 7.57 6.64
CA VAL A 319 20.81 8.29 7.05
C VAL A 319 22.06 7.39 7.12
N GLY A 320 21.92 6.09 6.87
CA GLY A 320 23.03 5.14 6.89
C GLY A 320 23.52 4.71 8.28
N LEU A 321 22.73 4.93 9.34
CA LEU A 321 23.08 4.49 10.70
C LEU A 321 22.82 2.99 10.93
N VAL A 322 21.86 2.41 10.21
CA VAL A 322 21.52 0.99 10.30
C VAL A 322 21.37 0.39 8.89
N ASN A 323 21.66 -0.89 8.75
CA ASN A 323 21.56 -1.61 7.48
C ASN A 323 20.45 -2.66 7.51
N GLY A 324 19.61 -2.65 6.47
CA GLY A 324 18.52 -3.61 6.31
C GLY A 324 17.33 -3.37 7.25
N HIS A 325 16.31 -4.22 7.12
CA HIS A 325 15.09 -4.15 7.94
C HIS A 325 15.07 -5.29 8.97
N PRO A 326 14.80 -5.03 10.25
CA PRO A 326 14.95 -6.01 11.32
C PRO A 326 13.96 -7.17 11.15
N LEU A 327 12.73 -6.88 10.69
CA LEU A 327 11.75 -7.92 10.38
C LEU A 327 12.20 -8.82 9.22
N VAL A 328 12.85 -8.26 8.20
CA VAL A 328 13.35 -9.05 7.07
C VAL A 328 14.49 -9.94 7.53
N TRP A 329 15.41 -9.40 8.35
CA TRP A 329 16.47 -10.20 8.96
C TRP A 329 15.91 -11.31 9.85
N LEU A 330 14.96 -10.98 10.74
CA LEU A 330 14.33 -11.95 11.65
C LEU A 330 13.61 -13.06 10.87
N CYS A 331 12.78 -12.71 9.88
CA CYS A 331 12.09 -13.71 9.08
C CYS A 331 13.06 -14.56 8.25
N LYS A 332 14.08 -13.96 7.64
CA LYS A 332 15.07 -14.71 6.86
C LYS A 332 15.87 -15.67 7.74
N GLU A 333 16.31 -15.21 8.91
CA GLU A 333 17.11 -16.02 9.84
C GLU A 333 16.27 -17.11 10.50
N VAL A 334 15.07 -16.78 11.00
CA VAL A 334 14.22 -17.74 11.71
C VAL A 334 13.56 -18.72 10.75
N MET A 335 12.89 -18.23 9.69
CA MET A 335 12.15 -19.10 8.78
C MET A 335 13.10 -19.89 7.90
N ILE A 336 14.01 -19.24 7.17
CA ILE A 336 14.80 -19.98 6.17
C ILE A 336 15.80 -20.92 6.84
N LYS A 337 16.54 -20.46 7.86
CA LYS A 337 17.53 -21.35 8.48
C LYS A 337 16.90 -22.39 9.38
N ARG A 338 15.98 -22.04 10.29
CA ARG A 338 15.44 -23.04 11.23
C ARG A 338 14.38 -23.93 10.57
N LEU A 339 13.40 -23.34 9.89
CA LEU A 339 12.36 -24.13 9.22
C LEU A 339 12.92 -24.84 7.98
N GLY A 340 13.81 -24.21 7.20
CA GLY A 340 14.48 -24.88 6.08
C GLY A 340 15.34 -26.06 6.53
N THR A 341 16.09 -25.93 7.63
CA THR A 341 16.83 -27.07 8.20
C THR A 341 15.87 -28.16 8.72
N LEU A 342 14.74 -27.77 9.33
CA LEU A 342 13.73 -28.72 9.81
C LEU A 342 13.03 -29.46 8.65
N LEU A 343 12.60 -28.75 7.61
CA LEU A 343 11.97 -29.32 6.42
C LEU A 343 12.96 -30.19 5.65
N THR A 344 14.19 -29.73 5.44
CA THR A 344 15.21 -30.59 4.82
C THR A 344 15.51 -31.82 5.64
N ARG A 345 15.46 -31.76 6.98
CA ARG A 345 15.57 -32.95 7.85
C ARG A 345 14.35 -33.87 7.74
N LEU A 346 13.13 -33.32 7.75
CA LEU A 346 11.87 -34.09 7.64
C LEU A 346 11.73 -34.75 6.26
N PHE A 347 12.08 -34.04 5.18
CA PHE A 347 11.99 -34.56 3.81
C PHE A 347 13.23 -35.36 3.37
N ARG A 348 14.40 -35.24 4.04
CA ARG A 348 15.52 -36.19 3.88
C ARG A 348 15.30 -37.52 4.60
N MET A 349 14.18 -37.74 5.27
CA MET A 349 13.85 -39.05 5.86
C MET A 349 13.40 -40.10 4.81
N ALA A 350 13.35 -39.75 3.52
CA ALA A 350 13.41 -40.79 2.49
C ALA A 350 14.82 -41.40 2.50
N PRO A 351 14.98 -42.70 2.85
CA PRO A 351 16.30 -43.32 2.83
C PRO A 351 16.88 -43.11 1.43
N ALA A 352 18.13 -42.63 1.37
CA ALA A 352 18.84 -42.54 0.11
C ALA A 352 18.78 -43.93 -0.52
N SER A 353 18.00 -44.06 -1.60
CA SER A 353 18.06 -45.26 -2.42
C SER A 353 19.52 -45.36 -2.83
N LYS A 354 20.20 -46.39 -2.32
CA LYS A 354 21.58 -46.67 -2.73
C LYS A 354 21.55 -46.64 -4.26
N PRO A 355 22.34 -45.78 -4.91
CA PRO A 355 22.48 -45.87 -6.35
C PRO A 355 22.90 -47.31 -6.63
N GLN A 356 22.03 -48.07 -7.31
CA GLN A 356 22.40 -49.36 -7.84
C GLN A 356 23.62 -49.08 -8.71
N SER A 357 24.77 -49.56 -8.26
CA SER A 357 26.01 -49.55 -9.00
C SER A 357 25.79 -50.42 -10.23
N LEU A 358 25.27 -49.80 -11.29
CA LEU A 358 25.38 -50.32 -12.64
C LEU A 358 26.86 -50.19 -13.01
N GLN A 359 27.61 -51.21 -12.59
CA GLN A 359 28.81 -51.67 -13.26
C GLN A 359 28.46 -51.88 -14.73
N GLN A 360 28.71 -50.87 -15.57
CA GLN A 360 29.00 -51.11 -16.97
C GLN A 360 30.29 -50.39 -17.35
N LYS A 361 31.32 -51.22 -17.24
CA LYS A 361 32.64 -51.14 -17.83
C LYS A 361 32.50 -51.30 -19.36
N ALA A 362 32.90 -50.30 -20.12
CA ALA A 362 33.39 -50.40 -21.51
C ALA A 362 33.95 -49.02 -21.87
N GLU A 363 35.28 -48.88 -21.90
CA GLU A 363 36.04 -48.73 -23.17
C GLU A 363 35.63 -47.43 -23.89
N GLY A 364 36.38 -46.34 -23.79
CA GLY A 364 37.76 -46.25 -24.26
C GLY A 364 37.74 -45.65 -25.66
N HIS A 365 37.90 -44.32 -25.78
CA HIS A 365 38.52 -43.74 -26.96
C HIS A 365 39.04 -42.33 -26.66
N ASP A 366 40.36 -42.23 -26.58
CA ASP A 366 41.12 -41.02 -26.85
C ASP A 366 40.69 -40.43 -28.20
N ASP A 367 40.48 -39.12 -28.28
CA ASP A 367 41.26 -38.38 -29.27
C ASP A 367 41.32 -36.87 -29.02
N LYS A 368 42.56 -36.40 -29.16
CA LYS A 368 43.02 -35.01 -29.15
C LYS A 368 42.32 -34.19 -30.24
N LYS A 369 42.03 -32.92 -29.93
CA LYS A 369 42.45 -31.80 -30.81
C LYS A 369 42.36 -30.42 -30.15
N THR A 370 43.52 -29.95 -29.72
CA THR A 370 43.95 -28.55 -29.73
C THR A 370 43.71 -27.89 -31.08
N VAL A 371 43.03 -26.74 -31.10
CA VAL A 371 43.29 -25.63 -32.05
C VAL A 371 42.97 -24.31 -31.35
N GLY A 372 43.95 -23.42 -31.27
CA GLY A 372 43.79 -22.07 -30.74
C GLY A 372 43.57 -21.00 -31.82
N SER A 373 43.61 -19.75 -31.34
CA SER A 373 43.78 -18.49 -32.09
C SER A 373 42.55 -17.94 -32.83
N LYS A 374 42.04 -16.78 -32.37
CA LYS A 374 42.45 -15.50 -32.96
C LYS A 374 41.93 -14.30 -32.16
N LYS A 375 42.89 -13.43 -31.84
CA LYS A 375 42.74 -12.02 -31.47
C LYS A 375 42.41 -11.23 -32.74
N LYS A 376 41.49 -10.27 -32.68
CA LYS A 376 41.37 -9.18 -33.67
C LYS A 376 41.05 -7.88 -32.92
N ASP A 377 42.01 -6.98 -33.03
CA ASP A 377 42.00 -5.51 -33.14
C ASP A 377 40.91 -4.71 -32.44
#